data_AF-A0A535QYU2-F1
#
_entry.id   AF-A0A535QYU2-F1
#
_cell.length_a   1.000
_cell.length_b   1.000
_cell.length_c   1.000
_cell.angle_alpha   90.00
_cell.angle_beta   90.00
_cell.angle_gamma   90.00
#
_symmetry.space_group_name_H-M   'P 1'
#
loop_
_entity.id
_entity.type
_entity.pdbx_description
1 polymer ?
#
loop_
_entity_poly.entity_id
_entity_poly.type
_entity_poly.pdbx_seq_one_letter_code
_entity_poly.pdbx_strand_id
1 'polypeptide(L)'
;MPDQTRPKQTSFPTGNSAITWWSWRPGIKPRNAFIIGAPLTLLACFFIGVGLYALLFGIIDSYSPPLQIPAVVTGYSTGAIDGQPRLTIRLDRSSNPTIISPVIFPATHQAIHTGDHILLDYSPHLHFLYALEHAGQRYNLPGSSALGNPFASFALLIVGLALLPYPLYLLLWAWRDLHTQSGRSILARVAGLHTTQQTRLARPGITRPISRTSYSVALQELEPSTAEEIQTFRIKESIYRTLHVGDVVRIVYSPHLHYVYSLKQADIEHPAGS
;
A
#
# COMPACT_ATOMS: atom_id res chain seq x y z
N MET A 1 -15.07 -1.62 -47.17
CA MET A 1 -13.80 -1.71 -46.43
C MET A 1 -13.04 -0.41 -46.65
N PRO A 2 -12.90 0.47 -45.64
CA PRO A 2 -11.91 1.52 -45.69
C PRO A 2 -10.89 1.39 -44.55
N ASP A 3 -9.65 1.25 -45.01
CA ASP A 3 -8.41 1.85 -44.52
C ASP A 3 -8.14 1.93 -43.01
N GLN A 4 -7.19 1.09 -42.59
CA GLN A 4 -6.53 1.19 -41.29
C GLN A 4 -5.74 2.50 -41.25
N THR A 5 -6.20 3.46 -40.46
CA THR A 5 -5.40 4.63 -40.07
C THR A 5 -4.19 4.16 -39.27
N ARG A 6 -3.09 3.86 -39.98
CA ARG A 6 -1.76 3.68 -39.40
C ARG A 6 -1.43 4.95 -38.63
N PRO A 7 -1.09 4.88 -37.32
CA PRO A 7 -0.62 6.07 -36.63
C PRO A 7 0.65 6.55 -37.32
N LYS A 8 0.63 7.79 -37.83
CA LYS A 8 1.80 8.47 -38.38
C LYS A 8 2.87 8.52 -37.28
N GLN A 9 3.84 7.62 -37.35
CA GLN A 9 5.13 7.79 -36.69
C GLN A 9 5.92 8.82 -37.49
N THR A 10 5.82 10.08 -37.10
CA THR A 10 6.74 11.13 -37.57
C THR A 10 8.06 11.01 -36.82
N SER A 11 9.02 10.32 -37.45
CA SER A 11 10.46 10.43 -37.25
C SER A 11 10.97 11.64 -38.08
N PHE A 12 11.85 12.58 -37.71
CA PHE A 12 12.93 12.75 -36.73
C PHE A 12 13.06 14.28 -36.40
N PRO A 13 14.01 14.68 -35.52
CA PRO A 13 15.23 15.27 -36.06
C PRO A 13 16.53 14.64 -35.53
N THR A 14 17.55 14.73 -36.38
CA THR A 14 18.98 14.45 -36.19
C THR A 14 19.55 15.01 -34.89
N GLY A 15 20.04 14.13 -34.00
CA GLY A 15 20.75 14.49 -32.76
C GLY A 15 20.42 13.57 -31.58
N ASN A 16 21.02 12.37 -31.54
CA ASN A 16 21.29 11.47 -30.39
C ASN A 16 20.34 11.27 -29.18
N SER A 17 19.13 11.81 -29.11
CA SER A 17 18.21 11.57 -27.98
C SER A 17 16.99 10.75 -28.41
N ALA A 18 17.05 9.44 -28.20
CA ALA A 18 15.90 8.57 -28.38
C ALA A 18 14.80 8.95 -27.35
N ILE A 19 13.65 9.44 -27.81
CA ILE A 19 12.55 9.83 -26.92
C ILE A 19 11.97 8.59 -26.23
N THR A 20 12.07 8.53 -24.90
CA THR A 20 11.49 7.47 -24.09
C THR A 20 10.03 7.80 -23.71
N TRP A 21 9.09 7.11 -24.36
CA TRP A 21 7.65 7.28 -24.12
C TRP A 21 7.12 6.52 -22.90
N TRP A 22 7.96 5.68 -22.30
CA TRP A 22 7.63 4.91 -21.12
C TRP A 22 8.06 5.68 -19.87
N SER A 23 7.12 5.98 -18.98
CA SER A 23 7.43 6.47 -17.64
C SER A 23 6.90 5.49 -16.59
N TRP A 24 7.77 5.14 -15.65
CA TRP A 24 7.42 4.35 -14.47
C TRP A 24 6.46 5.10 -13.53
N ARG A 25 6.30 6.42 -13.72
CA ARG A 25 5.36 7.28 -12.98
C ARG A 25 4.48 8.07 -13.95
N PRO A 26 3.34 7.53 -14.40
CA PRO A 26 2.38 8.33 -15.15
C PRO A 26 1.87 9.48 -14.27
N GLY A 27 1.84 10.69 -14.83
CA GLY A 27 1.42 11.88 -14.11
C GLY A 27 0.09 11.72 -13.36
N ILE A 28 0.09 12.02 -12.07
CA ILE A 28 -1.08 11.85 -11.19
C ILE A 28 -1.57 13.19 -10.63
N LYS A 29 -2.87 13.43 -10.74
CA LYS A 29 -3.48 14.63 -10.15
C LYS A 29 -3.20 14.68 -8.64
N PRO A 30 -2.79 15.83 -8.07
CA PRO A 30 -2.53 15.97 -6.64
C PRO A 30 -3.68 15.46 -5.76
N ARG A 31 -4.93 15.79 -6.10
CA ARG A 31 -6.11 15.27 -5.38
C ARG A 31 -6.19 13.75 -5.37
N ASN A 32 -5.94 13.10 -6.51
CA ASN A 32 -5.97 11.63 -6.60
C ASN A 32 -4.79 11.02 -5.86
N ALA A 33 -3.62 11.66 -5.93
CA ALA A 33 -2.47 11.25 -5.17
C ALA A 33 -2.80 11.30 -3.67
N PHE A 34 -3.35 12.41 -3.16
CA PHE A 34 -3.79 12.52 -1.78
C PHE A 34 -4.79 11.41 -1.38
N ILE A 35 -5.82 11.17 -2.19
CA ILE A 35 -6.87 10.16 -1.93
C ILE A 35 -6.30 8.73 -1.88
N ILE A 36 -5.23 8.43 -2.62
CA ILE A 36 -4.59 7.11 -2.62
C ILE A 36 -3.53 7.00 -1.53
N GLY A 37 -2.70 8.03 -1.38
CA GLY A 37 -1.59 8.07 -0.43
C GLY A 37 -2.08 8.05 1.01
N ALA A 38 -3.03 8.91 1.37
CA ALA A 38 -3.52 9.03 2.74
C ALA A 38 -4.01 7.70 3.36
N PRO A 39 -4.94 6.94 2.74
CA PRO A 39 -5.43 5.70 3.33
C PRO A 39 -4.34 4.62 3.39
N LEU A 40 -3.46 4.55 2.39
CA LEU A 40 -2.36 3.57 2.39
C LEU A 40 -1.31 3.88 3.45
N THR A 41 -0.99 5.16 3.67
CA THR A 41 -0.12 5.60 4.77
C THR A 41 -0.76 5.27 6.12
N LEU A 42 -2.07 5.53 6.29
CA LEU A 42 -2.79 5.20 7.52
C LEU A 42 -2.77 3.68 7.77
N LEU A 43 -3.03 2.87 6.74
CA LEU A 43 -2.96 1.41 6.83
C LEU A 43 -1.55 0.91 7.20
N ALA A 44 -0.51 1.48 6.59
CA ALA A 44 0.87 1.16 6.92
C ALA A 44 1.21 1.52 8.38
N CYS A 45 0.81 2.72 8.83
CA CYS A 45 0.96 3.14 10.22
C CYS A 45 0.17 2.23 11.18
N PHE A 46 -1.01 1.76 10.79
CA PHE A 46 -1.78 0.80 11.58
C PHE A 46 -1.03 -0.52 11.75
N PHE A 47 -0.47 -1.10 10.68
CA PHE A 47 0.33 -2.32 10.80
C PHE A 47 1.57 -2.13 11.67
N ILE A 48 2.27 -1.00 11.50
CA ILE A 48 3.42 -0.67 12.35
C ILE A 48 2.98 -0.53 13.81
N GLY A 49 1.91 0.20 14.08
CA GLY A 49 1.40 0.45 15.43
C GLY A 49 0.95 -0.83 16.12
N VAL A 50 0.16 -1.67 15.46
CA VAL A 50 -0.28 -2.96 16.01
C VAL A 50 0.89 -3.93 16.20
N GLY A 51 1.80 -4.00 15.23
CA GLY A 51 2.99 -4.85 15.33
C GLY A 51 3.91 -4.42 16.48
N LEU A 52 4.14 -3.11 16.64
CA LEU A 52 4.94 -2.55 17.73
C LEU A 52 4.25 -2.76 19.09
N TYR A 53 2.94 -2.52 19.17
CA TYR A 53 2.16 -2.75 20.38
C TYR A 53 2.26 -4.22 20.83
N ALA A 54 1.96 -5.17 19.93
CA ALA A 54 2.01 -6.58 20.23
C ALA A 54 3.41 -7.05 20.62
N LEU A 55 4.46 -6.51 19.99
CA LEU A 55 5.84 -6.84 20.31
C LEU A 55 6.28 -6.30 21.68
N LEU A 56 6.00 -5.03 21.98
CA LEU A 56 6.37 -4.42 23.25
C LEU A 56 5.65 -5.08 24.43
N PHE A 57 4.33 -5.24 24.33
CA PHE A 57 3.56 -5.87 25.40
C PHE A 57 3.83 -7.36 25.50
N GLY A 58 4.14 -8.06 24.39
CA GLY A 58 4.62 -9.44 24.44
C GLY A 58 5.94 -9.58 25.19
N ILE A 59 6.88 -8.65 25.00
CA ILE A 59 8.14 -8.62 25.76
C ILE A 59 7.85 -8.37 27.24
N ILE A 60 7.04 -7.36 27.57
CA ILE A 60 6.69 -7.05 28.96
C ILE A 60 6.00 -8.25 29.64
N ASP A 61 5.06 -8.89 28.95
CA ASP A 61 4.35 -10.07 29.45
C ASP A 61 5.27 -11.26 29.68
N SER A 62 6.35 -11.40 28.91
CA SER A 62 7.33 -12.48 29.09
C SER A 62 8.12 -12.40 30.40
N TYR A 63 8.26 -11.20 30.96
CA TYR A 63 8.92 -10.94 32.23
C TYR A 63 7.93 -10.74 33.39
N SER A 64 6.63 -10.67 33.09
CA SER A 64 5.60 -10.44 34.08
C SER A 64 5.03 -11.76 34.60
N PRO A 65 4.61 -11.84 35.88
CA PRO A 65 3.88 -13.01 36.36
C PRO A 65 2.55 -13.16 35.60
N PRO A 66 2.13 -14.39 35.24
CA PRO A 66 0.85 -14.62 34.56
C PRO A 66 -0.33 -14.12 35.39
N LEU A 67 -1.38 -13.68 34.70
CA LEU A 67 -2.68 -13.51 35.33
C LEU A 67 -3.34 -14.88 35.44
N GLN A 68 -3.34 -15.45 36.65
CA GLN A 68 -3.90 -16.77 36.91
C GLN A 68 -5.38 -16.69 37.22
N ILE A 69 -6.19 -17.49 36.51
CA ILE A 69 -7.63 -17.58 36.74
C ILE A 69 -8.00 -19.04 37.06
N PRO A 70 -8.64 -19.32 38.22
CA PRO A 70 -9.08 -20.67 38.55
C PRO A 70 -10.24 -21.11 37.66
N ALA A 71 -10.21 -22.37 37.25
CA ALA A 71 -11.22 -22.96 36.40
C ALA A 71 -11.35 -24.48 36.63
N VAL A 72 -12.42 -25.06 36.09
CA VAL A 72 -12.71 -26.49 36.17
C VAL A 72 -12.90 -27.05 34.76
N VAL A 73 -12.29 -28.20 34.50
CA VAL A 73 -12.46 -28.92 33.24
C VAL A 73 -13.84 -29.60 33.23
N THR A 74 -14.61 -29.35 32.18
CA THR A 74 -15.99 -29.86 32.03
C THR A 74 -16.14 -30.88 30.91
N GLY A 75 -15.14 -31.02 30.04
CA GLY A 75 -15.14 -32.06 29.01
C GLY A 75 -14.10 -31.83 27.92
N TYR A 76 -14.25 -32.57 26.83
CA TYR A 76 -13.38 -32.50 25.66
C TYR A 76 -14.21 -32.30 24.40
N SER A 77 -13.61 -31.64 23.43
CA SER A 77 -14.16 -31.55 22.09
C SER A 77 -13.05 -31.72 21.08
N THR A 78 -13.37 -32.20 19.90
CA THR A 78 -12.49 -32.14 18.74
C THR A 78 -13.00 -31.05 17.82
N GLY A 79 -12.10 -30.17 17.37
CA GLY A 79 -12.48 -29.13 16.44
C GLY A 79 -12.87 -29.75 15.09
N ALA A 80 -14.05 -29.40 14.58
CA ALA A 80 -14.57 -29.97 13.34
C ALA A 80 -13.74 -29.60 12.08
N ILE A 81 -12.93 -28.54 12.16
CA ILE A 81 -12.19 -27.97 11.02
C ILE A 81 -10.72 -28.40 11.05
N ASP A 82 -10.10 -28.41 12.23
CA ASP A 82 -8.68 -28.67 12.44
C ASP A 82 -8.40 -30.08 12.99
N GLY A 83 -9.43 -30.79 13.49
CA GLY A 83 -9.30 -32.12 14.07
C GLY A 83 -8.51 -32.15 15.39
N GLN A 84 -8.19 -30.98 15.94
CA GLN A 84 -7.32 -30.88 17.12
C GLN A 84 -8.10 -31.07 18.42
N PRO A 85 -7.52 -31.73 19.44
CA PRO A 85 -8.16 -31.90 20.73
C PRO A 85 -8.26 -30.56 21.47
N ARG A 86 -9.41 -30.31 22.08
CA ARG A 86 -9.71 -29.10 22.84
C ARG A 86 -10.28 -29.47 24.20
N LEU A 87 -9.83 -28.80 25.25
CA LEU A 87 -10.42 -28.91 26.59
C LEU A 87 -11.58 -27.93 26.69
N THR A 88 -12.72 -28.37 27.19
CA THR A 88 -13.84 -27.48 27.53
C THR A 88 -13.73 -27.11 29.00
N ILE A 89 -13.48 -25.84 29.27
CA ILE A 89 -13.13 -25.34 30.60
C ILE A 89 -14.18 -24.33 31.02
N ARG A 90 -14.69 -24.48 32.23
CA ARG A 90 -15.60 -23.53 32.86
C ARG A 90 -14.83 -22.66 33.84
N LEU A 91 -14.86 -21.35 33.62
CA LEU A 91 -14.24 -20.36 34.49
C LEU A 91 -15.01 -20.25 35.81
N ASP A 92 -14.29 -20.21 36.93
CA ASP A 92 -14.87 -20.05 38.26
C ASP A 92 -15.08 -18.55 38.55
N ARG A 93 -16.08 -17.94 37.91
CA ARG A 93 -16.53 -16.56 38.20
C ARG A 93 -17.96 -16.56 38.72
N SER A 94 -18.18 -15.82 39.81
CA SER A 94 -19.36 -15.85 40.68
C SER A 94 -20.69 -15.36 40.07
N SER A 95 -20.75 -14.95 38.81
CA SER A 95 -21.98 -14.36 38.24
C SER A 95 -22.35 -14.81 36.81
N ASN A 96 -21.44 -15.44 36.06
CA ASN A 96 -21.79 -16.02 34.77
C ASN A 96 -20.76 -17.10 34.37
N PRO A 97 -21.16 -18.37 34.12
CA PRO A 97 -20.21 -19.39 33.71
C PRO A 97 -19.74 -19.15 32.28
N THR A 98 -18.59 -18.50 32.14
CA THR A 98 -17.89 -18.40 30.85
C THR A 98 -17.21 -19.73 30.56
N ILE A 99 -17.54 -20.32 29.42
CA ILE A 99 -16.91 -21.55 28.91
C ILE A 99 -15.89 -21.17 27.85
N ILE A 100 -14.69 -21.73 27.93
CA ILE A 100 -13.62 -21.58 26.94
C ILE A 100 -13.18 -22.95 26.45
N SER A 101 -12.77 -23.02 25.18
CA SER A 101 -12.36 -24.28 24.54
C SER A 101 -11.00 -24.18 23.84
N PRO A 102 -9.89 -24.00 24.60
CA PRO A 102 -8.55 -23.94 24.01
C PRO A 102 -8.14 -25.26 23.38
N VAL A 103 -7.39 -25.14 22.29
CA VAL A 103 -6.65 -26.26 21.67
C VAL A 103 -5.54 -26.68 22.62
N ILE A 104 -5.31 -27.98 22.77
CA ILE A 104 -4.25 -28.52 23.62
C ILE A 104 -3.37 -29.52 22.86
N PHE A 105 -2.17 -29.80 23.38
CA PHE A 105 -1.36 -30.90 22.86
C PHE A 105 -1.95 -32.25 23.27
N PRO A 106 -1.76 -33.32 22.47
CA PRO A 106 -2.23 -34.66 22.81
C PRO A 106 -1.73 -35.18 24.17
N ALA A 107 -0.52 -34.79 24.59
CA ALA A 107 0.02 -35.16 25.90
C ALA A 107 -0.79 -34.54 27.06
N THR A 108 -1.23 -33.28 26.91
CA THR A 108 -2.07 -32.59 27.90
C THR A 108 -3.45 -33.23 28.02
N HIS A 109 -3.97 -33.78 26.92
CA HIS A 109 -5.26 -34.50 26.91
C HIS A 109 -5.23 -35.76 27.77
N GLN A 110 -4.07 -36.42 27.89
CA GLN A 110 -3.92 -37.62 28.71
C GLN A 110 -3.67 -37.30 30.19
N ALA A 111 -3.16 -36.11 30.49
CA ALA A 111 -2.79 -35.71 31.84
C ALA A 111 -3.96 -35.09 32.63
N ILE A 112 -4.80 -34.30 31.96
CA ILE A 112 -5.88 -33.54 32.60
C ILE A 112 -7.21 -34.24 32.32
N HIS A 113 -8.02 -34.45 33.35
CA HIS A 113 -9.30 -35.17 33.34
C HIS A 113 -10.50 -34.22 33.54
N THR A 114 -11.71 -34.70 33.21
CA THR A 114 -12.95 -33.95 33.50
C THR A 114 -13.20 -33.89 35.01
N GLY A 115 -13.55 -32.71 35.51
CA GLY A 115 -13.70 -32.42 36.94
C GLY A 115 -12.44 -31.85 37.59
N ASP A 116 -11.29 -31.87 36.89
CA ASP A 116 -10.05 -31.35 37.44
C ASP A 116 -10.08 -29.83 37.59
N HIS A 117 -9.57 -29.36 38.73
CA HIS A 117 -9.27 -27.96 38.95
C HIS A 117 -7.95 -27.61 38.28
N ILE A 118 -7.96 -26.52 37.52
CA ILE A 118 -6.81 -26.01 36.79
C ILE A 118 -6.69 -24.50 36.97
N LEU A 119 -5.47 -23.98 36.83
CA LEU A 119 -5.22 -22.55 36.72
C LEU A 119 -4.95 -22.20 35.26
N LEU A 120 -5.54 -21.11 34.82
CA LEU A 120 -5.39 -20.58 33.47
C LEU A 120 -4.39 -19.43 33.49
N ASP A 121 -3.29 -19.57 32.75
CA ASP A 121 -2.29 -18.51 32.62
C ASP A 121 -2.66 -17.58 31.45
N TYR A 122 -3.10 -16.36 31.78
CA TYR A 122 -3.34 -15.29 30.82
C TYR A 122 -2.19 -14.30 30.80
N SER A 123 -1.90 -13.76 29.61
CA SER A 123 -0.91 -12.70 29.49
C SER A 123 -1.47 -11.44 30.18
N PRO A 124 -0.69 -10.77 31.05
CA PRO A 124 -1.18 -9.64 31.85
C PRO A 124 -1.66 -8.45 31.02
N HIS A 125 -1.01 -8.13 29.90
CA HIS A 125 -1.33 -6.93 29.11
C HIS A 125 -2.08 -7.26 27.81
N LEU A 126 -1.74 -8.36 27.14
CA LEU A 126 -2.42 -8.78 25.91
C LEU A 126 -3.65 -9.67 26.16
N HIS A 127 -3.88 -10.11 27.40
CA HIS A 127 -5.11 -10.78 27.87
C HIS A 127 -5.49 -12.05 27.09
N PHE A 128 -4.52 -12.75 26.49
CA PHE A 128 -4.78 -14.03 25.83
C PHE A 128 -4.30 -15.20 26.70
N LEU A 129 -5.03 -16.31 26.62
CA LEU A 129 -4.68 -17.56 27.30
C LEU A 129 -3.50 -18.20 26.57
N TYR A 130 -2.47 -18.59 27.30
CA TYR A 130 -1.26 -19.16 26.68
C TYR A 130 -0.70 -20.41 27.35
N ALA A 131 -1.10 -20.66 28.60
CA ALA A 131 -0.78 -21.91 29.28
C ALA A 131 -1.90 -22.30 30.26
N LEU A 132 -1.83 -23.55 30.71
CA LEU A 132 -2.66 -24.14 31.74
C LEU A 132 -1.73 -24.72 32.80
N GLU A 133 -2.09 -24.63 34.07
CA GLU A 133 -1.39 -25.31 35.16
C GLU A 133 -2.33 -26.32 35.82
N HIS A 134 -1.85 -27.56 35.97
CA HIS A 134 -2.54 -28.64 36.65
C HIS A 134 -1.55 -29.42 37.51
N ALA A 135 -1.88 -29.63 38.79
CA ALA A 135 -1.05 -30.35 39.75
C ALA A 135 0.42 -29.86 39.83
N GLY A 136 0.65 -28.55 39.72
CA GLY A 136 1.99 -27.94 39.72
C GLY A 136 2.79 -28.14 38.44
N GLN A 137 2.21 -28.77 37.42
CA GLN A 137 2.79 -28.86 36.08
C GLN A 137 2.15 -27.85 35.13
N ARG A 138 2.99 -27.19 34.33
CA ARG A 138 2.58 -26.17 33.38
C ARG A 138 2.56 -26.71 31.96
N TYR A 139 1.43 -26.57 31.30
CA TYR A 139 1.17 -27.01 29.92
C TYR A 139 0.96 -25.79 29.03
N ASN A 140 1.90 -25.52 28.12
CA ASN A 140 1.76 -24.45 27.14
C ASN A 140 0.71 -24.83 26.08
N LEU A 141 -0.08 -23.87 25.65
CA LEU A 141 -1.06 -24.11 24.59
C LEU A 141 -0.42 -23.97 23.19
N PRO A 142 -0.82 -24.79 22.21
CA PRO A 142 -0.27 -24.75 20.86
C PRO A 142 -0.45 -23.37 20.21
N GLY A 143 0.62 -22.87 19.57
CA GLY A 143 0.59 -21.60 18.83
C GLY A 143 0.50 -20.35 19.71
N SER A 144 0.63 -20.49 21.03
CA SER A 144 0.62 -19.39 21.98
C SER A 144 1.85 -19.44 22.89
N SER A 145 2.28 -18.29 23.38
CA SER A 145 3.39 -18.17 24.33
C SER A 145 3.21 -16.92 25.18
N ALA A 146 3.92 -16.78 26.29
CA ALA A 146 3.91 -15.53 27.08
C ALA A 146 4.30 -14.30 26.23
N LEU A 147 5.16 -14.50 25.23
CA LEU A 147 5.60 -13.50 24.25
C LEU A 147 4.55 -13.22 23.16
N GLY A 148 3.41 -13.92 23.17
CA GLY A 148 2.43 -13.91 22.10
C GLY A 148 2.97 -14.59 20.84
N ASN A 149 2.84 -13.89 19.71
CA ASN A 149 3.33 -14.33 18.42
C ASN A 149 4.34 -13.30 17.86
N PRO A 150 5.63 -13.39 18.24
CA PRO A 150 6.63 -12.42 17.80
C PRO A 150 6.80 -12.42 16.28
N PHE A 151 6.68 -13.58 15.62
CA PHE A 151 6.78 -13.68 14.17
C PHE A 151 5.67 -12.90 13.46
N ALA A 152 4.43 -12.98 13.95
CA ALA A 152 3.33 -12.19 13.41
C ALA A 152 3.57 -10.69 13.62
N SER A 153 4.05 -10.28 14.80
CA SER A 153 4.41 -8.89 15.09
C SER A 153 5.51 -8.36 14.15
N PHE A 154 6.57 -9.13 13.93
CA PHE A 154 7.62 -8.80 12.96
C PHE A 154 7.10 -8.73 11.54
N ALA A 155 6.25 -9.67 11.13
CA ALA A 155 5.65 -9.65 9.80
C ALA A 155 4.81 -8.37 9.60
N LEU A 156 4.01 -7.97 10.58
CA LEU A 156 3.24 -6.72 10.52
C LEU A 156 4.14 -5.49 10.43
N LEU A 157 5.23 -5.44 11.21
CA LEU A 157 6.21 -4.35 11.15
C LEU A 157 6.87 -4.27 9.77
N ILE A 158 7.32 -5.39 9.23
CA ILE A 158 7.97 -5.45 7.91
C ILE A 158 7.00 -5.03 6.81
N VAL A 159 5.77 -5.56 6.82
CA VAL A 159 4.74 -5.20 5.84
C VAL A 159 4.40 -3.70 5.93
N GLY A 160 4.24 -3.19 7.15
CA GLY A 160 3.99 -1.76 7.37
C GLY A 160 5.14 -0.87 6.87
N LEU A 161 6.38 -1.22 7.21
CA LEU A 161 7.59 -0.48 6.78
C LEU A 161 7.83 -0.58 5.27
N ALA A 162 7.54 -1.71 4.64
CA ALA A 162 7.65 -1.86 3.19
C ALA A 162 6.55 -1.06 2.46
N LEU A 163 5.35 -0.98 3.03
CA LEU A 163 4.22 -0.27 2.44
C LEU A 163 4.31 1.25 2.62
N LEU A 164 4.92 1.75 3.70
CA LEU A 164 4.88 3.16 4.09
C LEU A 164 5.56 4.16 3.11
N PRO A 165 6.76 3.91 2.57
CA PRO A 165 7.57 4.98 1.97
C PRO A 165 6.88 5.63 0.77
N TYR A 166 6.42 4.84 -0.19
CA TYR A 166 5.84 5.38 -1.42
C TYR A 166 4.51 6.12 -1.19
N PRO A 167 3.51 5.57 -0.48
CA PRO A 167 2.29 6.29 -0.12
C PRO A 167 2.54 7.56 0.68
N LEU A 168 3.50 7.55 1.63
CA LEU A 168 3.86 8.73 2.41
C LEU A 168 4.42 9.83 1.54
N TYR A 169 5.38 9.53 0.65
CA TYR A 169 5.90 10.51 -0.28
C TYR A 169 4.82 11.05 -1.22
N LEU A 170 3.96 10.18 -1.72
CA LEU A 170 2.86 10.53 -2.60
C LEU A 170 1.86 11.44 -1.89
N LEU A 171 1.57 11.21 -0.61
CA LEU A 171 0.79 12.08 0.25
C LEU A 171 1.45 13.45 0.45
N LEU A 172 2.75 13.48 0.79
CA LEU A 172 3.50 14.71 1.04
C LEU A 172 3.59 15.58 -0.23
N TRP A 173 3.89 14.98 -1.38
CA TRP A 173 3.93 15.69 -2.65
C TRP A 173 2.55 16.22 -3.04
N ALA A 174 1.50 15.43 -2.85
CA ALA A 174 0.13 15.85 -3.10
C ALA A 174 -0.29 17.01 -2.20
N TRP A 175 0.02 16.92 -0.90
CA TRP A 175 -0.28 17.96 0.07
C TRP A 175 0.40 19.27 -0.29
N ARG A 176 1.71 19.22 -0.54
CA ARG A 176 2.48 20.40 -0.99
C ARG A 176 1.82 21.02 -2.21
N ASP A 177 1.63 20.24 -3.27
CA ASP A 177 1.11 20.74 -4.54
C ASP A 177 -0.32 21.31 -4.45
N LEU A 178 -1.17 20.79 -3.54
CA LEU A 178 -2.51 21.32 -3.29
C LEU A 178 -2.48 22.67 -2.55
N HIS A 179 -1.51 22.87 -1.65
CA HIS A 179 -1.46 24.05 -0.78
C HIS A 179 -0.59 25.18 -1.30
N THR A 180 0.57 24.88 -1.89
CA THR A 180 1.55 25.90 -2.29
C THR A 180 1.42 26.32 -3.74
N GLN A 181 0.59 25.64 -4.55
CA GLN A 181 0.50 25.84 -6.01
C GLN A 181 1.89 25.86 -6.70
N SER A 182 2.89 25.21 -6.09
CA SER A 182 4.29 25.30 -6.47
C SER A 182 4.60 24.36 -7.63
N GLY A 183 3.93 24.58 -8.76
CA GLY A 183 4.32 23.97 -10.03
C GLY A 183 5.63 24.58 -10.52
N ARG A 184 6.54 23.76 -11.03
CA ARG A 184 7.71 24.26 -11.76
C ARG A 184 7.20 24.78 -13.11
N SER A 185 7.55 26.02 -13.46
CA SER A 185 7.28 26.62 -14.77
C SER A 185 8.56 26.56 -15.59
N ILE A 186 8.51 25.95 -16.77
CA ILE A 186 9.64 25.90 -17.71
C ILE A 186 9.18 26.29 -19.12
N LEU A 187 10.11 26.81 -19.91
CA LEU A 187 9.92 27.12 -21.32
C LEU A 187 10.61 26.01 -22.12
N ALA A 188 9.86 25.31 -22.97
CA ALA A 188 10.31 24.09 -23.62
C ALA A 188 9.85 24.02 -25.08
N ARG A 189 10.59 23.32 -25.92
CA ARG A 189 10.22 23.02 -27.30
C ARG A 189 9.56 21.64 -27.36
N VAL A 190 8.49 21.51 -28.13
CA VAL A 190 7.84 20.22 -28.39
C VAL A 190 8.74 19.38 -29.28
N ALA A 191 9.37 18.35 -28.70
CA ALA A 191 10.22 17.39 -29.40
C ALA A 191 9.42 16.27 -30.07
N GLY A 192 8.25 15.94 -29.52
CA GLY A 192 7.41 14.88 -30.07
C GLY A 192 6.01 14.82 -29.46
N LEU A 193 5.10 14.17 -30.17
CA LEU A 193 3.72 13.92 -29.74
C LEU A 193 3.41 12.44 -29.95
N HIS A 194 2.82 11.80 -28.95
CA HIS A 194 2.48 10.37 -29.00
C HIS A 194 1.06 10.11 -28.51
N THR A 195 0.35 9.25 -29.22
CA THR A 195 -0.97 8.75 -28.83
C THR A 195 -0.90 7.25 -28.65
N THR A 196 -1.31 6.75 -27.50
CA THR A 196 -1.43 5.32 -27.22
C THR A 196 -2.89 4.96 -27.03
N GLN A 197 -3.40 4.01 -27.80
CA GLN A 197 -4.72 3.43 -27.57
C GLN A 197 -4.55 2.16 -26.74
N GLN A 198 -4.97 2.20 -25.47
CA GLN A 198 -5.05 0.98 -24.67
C GLN A 198 -6.40 0.31 -24.92
N THR A 199 -6.40 -0.69 -25.78
CA THR A 199 -7.49 -1.68 -25.88
C THR A 199 -7.32 -2.69 -24.75
N ARG A 200 -8.12 -2.57 -23.68
CA ARG A 200 -8.22 -3.68 -22.72
C ARG A 200 -8.88 -4.85 -23.46
N LEU A 201 -8.17 -5.97 -23.57
CA LEU A 201 -8.72 -7.24 -24.04
C LEU A 201 -10.03 -7.52 -23.31
N ALA A 202 -11.07 -7.89 -24.06
CA ALA A 202 -12.38 -8.20 -23.51
C ALA A 202 -12.24 -9.32 -22.48
N ARG A 203 -12.47 -9.01 -21.20
CA ARG A 203 -12.65 -10.05 -20.19
C ARG A 203 -14.09 -10.56 -20.31
N PRO A 204 -14.32 -11.88 -20.42
CA PRO A 204 -15.67 -12.42 -20.40
C PRO A 204 -16.40 -11.96 -19.14
N GLY A 205 -17.63 -11.45 -19.30
CA GLY A 205 -18.47 -10.92 -18.21
C GLY A 205 -18.48 -9.39 -18.05
N ILE A 206 -17.61 -8.63 -18.74
CA ILE A 206 -17.67 -7.15 -18.77
C ILE A 206 -18.08 -6.73 -20.18
N THR A 207 -19.28 -6.19 -20.33
CA THR A 207 -19.96 -5.98 -21.63
C THR A 207 -19.38 -4.84 -22.48
N ARG A 208 -18.40 -4.05 -22.01
CA ARG A 208 -17.72 -3.06 -22.84
C ARG A 208 -16.21 -3.03 -22.56
N PRO A 209 -15.36 -3.20 -23.59
CA PRO A 209 -13.94 -2.89 -23.45
C PRO A 209 -13.81 -1.39 -23.17
N ILE A 210 -13.29 -1.04 -22.01
CA ILE A 210 -12.91 0.35 -21.71
C ILE A 210 -11.64 0.62 -22.54
N SER A 211 -11.81 1.18 -23.73
CA SER A 211 -10.70 1.77 -24.48
C SER A 211 -10.37 3.11 -23.85
N ARG A 212 -9.12 3.29 -23.44
CA ARG A 212 -8.64 4.58 -22.92
C ARG A 212 -7.48 5.05 -23.76
N THR A 213 -7.73 6.06 -24.58
CA THR A 213 -6.69 6.75 -25.32
C THR A 213 -5.88 7.62 -24.36
N SER A 214 -4.56 7.56 -24.45
CA SER A 214 -3.63 8.43 -23.73
C SER A 214 -2.87 9.29 -24.72
N TYR A 215 -2.82 10.59 -24.45
CA TYR A 215 -2.08 11.58 -25.22
C TYR A 215 -0.87 12.01 -24.42
N SER A 216 0.30 12.00 -25.04
CA SER A 216 1.58 12.31 -24.43
C SER A 216 2.37 13.30 -25.29
N VAL A 217 3.15 14.15 -24.64
CA VAL A 217 4.04 15.13 -25.28
C VAL A 217 5.44 14.96 -24.72
N ALA A 218 6.44 15.05 -25.59
CA ALA A 218 7.85 15.10 -25.24
C ALA A 218 8.34 16.54 -25.37
N LEU A 219 8.91 17.08 -24.31
CA LEU A 219 9.35 18.47 -24.20
C LEU A 219 10.85 18.51 -23.93
N GLN A 220 11.56 19.32 -24.70
CA GLN A 220 12.97 19.64 -24.49
C GLN A 220 13.07 21.03 -23.86
N GLU A 221 13.65 21.14 -22.67
CA GLU A 221 13.80 22.41 -21.96
C GLU A 221 14.70 23.37 -22.76
N LEU A 222 14.35 24.66 -22.82
CA LEU A 222 15.12 25.67 -23.57
C LEU A 222 16.13 26.43 -22.68
N GLU A 223 16.19 26.12 -21.38
CA GLU A 223 17.19 26.70 -20.48
C GLU A 223 18.60 26.14 -20.75
N PRO A 224 19.64 26.99 -20.73
CA PRO A 224 21.00 26.62 -21.13
C PRO A 224 21.65 25.56 -20.24
N SER A 225 21.14 25.32 -19.03
CA SER A 225 21.66 24.34 -18.07
C SER A 225 21.12 22.92 -18.27
N THR A 226 20.02 22.75 -19.00
CA THR A 226 19.25 21.49 -19.08
C THR A 226 18.79 21.14 -20.50
N ALA A 227 19.30 21.86 -21.51
CA ALA A 227 18.86 21.78 -22.91
C ALA A 227 18.94 20.38 -23.56
N GLU A 228 19.61 19.40 -22.93
CA GLU A 228 19.74 18.04 -23.45
C GLU A 228 18.69 17.04 -22.91
N GLU A 229 17.94 17.36 -21.85
CA GLU A 229 16.99 16.41 -21.27
C GLU A 229 15.58 16.54 -21.89
N ILE A 230 15.09 15.44 -22.50
CA ILE A 230 13.72 15.33 -23.01
C ILE A 230 12.83 14.70 -21.94
N GLN A 231 11.84 15.47 -21.46
CA GLN A 231 10.85 15.00 -20.48
C GLN A 231 9.53 14.65 -21.19
N THR A 232 8.91 13.52 -20.82
CA THR A 232 7.62 13.10 -21.37
C THR A 232 6.49 13.28 -20.37
N PHE A 233 5.40 13.90 -20.82
CA PHE A 233 4.23 14.19 -20.01
C PHE A 233 2.96 13.65 -20.64
N ARG A 234 2.04 13.17 -19.80
CA ARG A 234 0.67 12.85 -20.24
C ARG A 234 -0.20 14.10 -20.17
N ILE A 235 -0.88 14.41 -21.25
CA ILE A 235 -1.70 15.62 -21.39
C ILE A 235 -3.16 15.28 -21.76
N LYS A 236 -4.03 16.29 -21.65
CA LYS A 236 -5.42 16.18 -22.10
C LYS A 236 -5.47 16.24 -23.63
N GLU A 237 -6.43 15.54 -24.22
CA GLU A 237 -6.66 15.55 -25.67
C GLU A 237 -6.84 16.96 -26.24
N SER A 238 -7.57 17.83 -25.54
CA SER A 238 -7.82 19.20 -25.97
C SER A 238 -6.55 20.01 -26.16
N ILE A 239 -5.51 19.76 -25.34
CA ILE A 239 -4.19 20.40 -25.45
C ILE A 239 -3.37 19.70 -26.53
N TYR A 240 -3.43 18.37 -26.59
CA TYR A 240 -2.69 17.60 -27.60
C TYR A 240 -3.04 18.02 -29.02
N ARG A 241 -4.34 18.24 -29.31
CA ARG A 241 -4.81 18.64 -30.64
C ARG A 241 -4.36 20.03 -31.09
N THR A 242 -3.94 20.91 -30.17
CA THR A 242 -3.49 22.26 -30.50
C THR A 242 -1.98 22.37 -30.66
N LEU A 243 -1.22 21.32 -30.31
CA LEU A 243 0.24 21.32 -30.32
C LEU A 243 0.81 20.71 -31.60
N HIS A 244 1.91 21.27 -32.07
CA HIS A 244 2.72 20.76 -33.15
C HIS A 244 4.17 20.56 -32.70
N VAL A 245 4.87 19.65 -33.36
CA VAL A 245 6.31 19.43 -33.12
C VAL A 245 7.07 20.69 -33.56
N GLY A 246 7.99 21.15 -32.72
CA GLY A 246 8.71 22.40 -32.90
C GLY A 246 8.11 23.61 -32.18
N ASP A 247 6.85 23.52 -31.72
CA ASP A 247 6.22 24.61 -30.97
C ASP A 247 6.98 24.91 -29.68
N VAL A 248 7.08 26.19 -29.35
CA VAL A 248 7.62 26.63 -28.07
C VAL A 248 6.48 26.85 -27.10
N VAL A 249 6.54 26.16 -25.97
CA VAL A 249 5.48 26.12 -24.98
C VAL A 249 6.01 26.47 -23.59
N ARG A 250 5.17 27.13 -22.81
CA ARG A 250 5.35 27.27 -21.36
C ARG A 250 4.53 26.18 -20.68
N ILE A 251 5.20 25.31 -19.94
CA ILE A 251 4.58 24.26 -19.15
C ILE A 251 4.71 24.57 -17.66
N VAL A 252 3.62 24.39 -16.92
CA VAL A 252 3.59 24.39 -15.46
C VAL A 252 3.22 22.99 -15.00
N TYR A 253 4.11 22.34 -14.25
CA TYR A 253 3.93 20.95 -13.85
C TYR A 253 4.44 20.66 -12.44
N SER A 254 3.99 19.55 -11.86
CA SER A 254 4.52 19.02 -10.61
C SER A 254 5.78 18.19 -10.88
N PRO A 255 6.95 18.54 -10.32
CA PRO A 255 8.17 17.77 -10.54
C PRO A 255 8.10 16.36 -9.92
N HIS A 256 7.35 16.17 -8.83
CA HIS A 256 7.28 14.86 -8.17
C HIS A 256 6.09 14.02 -8.65
N LEU A 257 4.94 14.65 -8.89
CA LEU A 257 3.74 13.93 -9.36
C LEU A 257 3.67 13.82 -10.89
N HIS A 258 4.57 14.48 -11.63
CA HIS A 258 4.61 14.54 -13.09
C HIS A 258 3.27 14.99 -13.71
N TYR A 259 2.49 15.76 -12.94
CA TYR A 259 1.18 16.24 -13.37
C TYR A 259 1.29 17.61 -14.01
N VAL A 260 0.72 17.75 -15.22
CA VAL A 260 0.69 19.02 -15.96
C VAL A 260 -0.50 19.85 -15.50
N TYR A 261 -0.23 21.02 -14.91
CA TYR A 261 -1.25 21.99 -14.52
C TYR A 261 -1.73 22.79 -15.72
N SER A 262 -0.78 23.31 -16.50
CA SER A 262 -1.05 24.06 -17.72
C SER A 262 0.06 23.90 -18.73
N LEU A 263 -0.30 23.92 -20.00
CA LEU A 263 0.64 23.96 -21.12
C LEU A 263 0.03 24.91 -22.15
N LYS A 264 0.75 25.99 -22.46
CA LYS A 264 0.33 27.04 -23.39
C LYS A 264 1.46 27.31 -24.38
N GLN A 265 1.12 27.61 -25.62
CA GLN A 265 2.09 28.11 -26.59
C GLN A 265 2.63 29.45 -26.08
N ALA A 266 3.95 29.62 -26.13
CA ALA A 266 4.59 30.87 -25.79
C ALA A 266 4.72 31.71 -27.05
N ASP A 267 4.24 32.94 -27.02
CA ASP A 267 4.52 33.91 -28.07
C ASP A 267 6.02 34.22 -28.01
N ILE A 268 6.76 33.77 -29.01
CA ILE A 268 8.12 34.24 -29.23
C ILE A 268 7.94 35.62 -29.84
N GLU A 269 8.00 36.68 -29.03
CA GLU A 269 8.23 38.02 -29.58
C GLU A 269 9.53 37.93 -30.39
N HIS A 270 9.41 37.99 -31.72
CA HIS A 270 10.54 38.27 -32.58
C HIS A 270 11.14 39.58 -32.06
N PRO A 271 12.43 39.64 -31.69
CA PRO A 271 13.08 40.93 -31.58
C PRO A 271 12.94 41.57 -32.96
N ALA A 272 12.20 42.69 -33.00
CA ALA A 272 12.14 43.55 -34.15
C ALA A 272 13.58 43.83 -34.61
N GLY A 273 13.79 43.71 -35.92
CA GLY A 273 15.10 43.69 -36.53
C GLY A 273 16.02 44.82 -36.09
N SER A 274 17.31 44.50 -36.12
CA SER A 274 18.40 45.44 -36.34
C SER A 274 19.18 44.97 -37.56
#